data_AF-A0A8B9GVA7-F1
#
_entry.id   AF-A0A8B9GVA7-F1
#
_cell.length_a   1.000
_cell.length_b   1.000
_cell.length_c   1.000
_cell.angle_alpha   90.00
_cell.angle_beta   90.00
_cell.angle_gamma   90.00
#
_symmetry.space_group_name_H-M   'P 1'
#
loop_
_entity.id
_entity.type
_entity.pdbx_description
1 polymer ?
#
loop_
_entity_poly.entity_id
_entity_poly.type
_entity_poly.pdbx_seq_one_letter_code
_entity_poly.pdbx_strand_id
1 'polypeptide(L)'
;MSVKPRILLMGLRRSGKSSIQKVVFHKMSPNETLFLESTNKICREDVSNSSFVSFQIWDFPGQIDFFDPTFDYEMIFRGTGAWTLCLRSHSFH
;
A
#
# COMPACT_ATOMS: atom_id res chain seq x y z
N MET A 1 -17.03 -14.52 -10.56
CA MET A 1 -16.76 -13.51 -9.50
C MET A 1 -15.74 -12.53 -10.06
N SER A 2 -16.08 -11.25 -10.20
CA SER A 2 -15.16 -10.25 -10.76
C SER A 2 -13.98 -10.04 -9.82
N VAL A 3 -12.76 -10.32 -10.28
CA VAL A 3 -11.54 -10.13 -9.49
C VAL A 3 -11.23 -8.63 -9.47
N LYS A 4 -11.32 -7.99 -8.29
CA LYS A 4 -10.90 -6.59 -8.14
C LYS A 4 -9.37 -6.50 -8.25
N PRO A 5 -8.83 -5.61 -9.09
CA PRO A 5 -7.39 -5.39 -9.14
C PRO A 5 -6.87 -4.87 -7.79
N ARG A 6 -5.65 -5.25 -7.45
CA ARG A 6 -4.98 -4.92 -6.18
C ARG A 6 -3.68 -4.17 -6.45
N ILE A 7 -3.46 -3.08 -5.73
CA ILE A 7 -2.22 -2.30 -5.70
C ILE A 7 -1.54 -2.60 -4.36
N LEU A 8 -0.29 -3.06 -4.40
CA LEU A 8 0.49 -3.37 -3.21
C LEU A 8 1.55 -2.28 -3.00
N LEU A 9 1.49 -1.60 -1.87
CA LEU A 9 2.50 -0.63 -1.45
C LEU A 9 3.46 -1.33 -0.49
N MET A 10 4.60 -1.75 -1.02
CA MET A 10 5.66 -2.42 -0.27
C MET A 10 6.94 -1.58 -0.30
N GLY A 11 7.78 -1.69 0.72
CA GLY A 11 9.03 -0.93 0.80
C GLY A 11 9.38 -0.51 2.21
N LEU A 12 10.53 0.14 2.37
CA LEU A 12 11.14 0.42 3.67
C LEU A 12 10.28 1.29 4.59
N ARG A 13 10.52 1.20 5.89
CA ARG A 13 9.93 2.11 6.88
C ARG A 13 10.27 3.55 6.49
N ARG A 14 9.27 4.44 6.55
CA ARG A 14 9.38 5.88 6.21
C ARG A 14 9.67 6.19 4.73
N SER A 15 9.46 5.26 3.80
CA SER A 15 9.60 5.56 2.35
C SER A 15 8.43 6.35 1.72
N GLY A 16 7.42 6.72 2.50
CA GLY A 16 6.30 7.55 2.02
C GLY A 16 5.11 6.79 1.40
N LYS A 17 5.03 5.47 1.59
CA LYS A 17 3.94 4.61 1.07
C LYS A 17 2.54 5.10 1.49
N SER A 18 2.33 5.26 2.79
CA SER A 18 1.05 5.71 3.33
C SER A 18 0.74 7.16 2.94
N SER A 19 1.77 7.99 2.75
CA SER A 19 1.63 9.37 2.29
C SER A 19 1.10 9.43 0.86
N ILE A 20 1.70 8.67 -0.08
CA ILE A 20 1.24 8.67 -1.49
C ILE A 20 -0.18 8.12 -1.62
N GLN A 21 -0.51 7.08 -0.85
CA GLN A 21 -1.87 6.54 -0.79
C GLN A 21 -2.89 7.62 -0.38
N LYS A 22 -2.63 8.33 0.72
CA LYS A 22 -3.57 9.32 1.25
C LYS A 22 -3.68 10.57 0.38
N VAL A 23 -2.59 11.05 -0.20
CA VAL A 23 -2.63 12.21 -1.10
C VAL A 23 -3.42 11.88 -2.37
N VAL A 24 -3.13 10.74 -3.01
CA VAL A 24 -3.72 10.39 -4.31
C VAL A 24 -5.17 9.93 -4.17
N PHE A 25 -5.48 9.10 -3.17
CA PHE A 25 -6.79 8.44 -3.09
C PHE A 25 -7.74 9.09 -2.06
N HIS A 26 -7.21 9.80 -1.05
CA HIS A 26 -8.03 10.51 -0.06
C HIS A 26 -7.99 12.03 -0.22
N LYS A 27 -7.25 12.56 -1.19
CA LYS A 27 -7.06 14.00 -1.40
C LYS A 27 -6.50 14.72 -0.15
N MET A 28 -5.75 14.00 0.68
CA MET A 28 -5.05 14.58 1.83
C MET A 28 -4.02 15.59 1.34
N SER A 29 -3.86 16.71 2.05
CA SER A 29 -2.82 17.68 1.68
C SER A 29 -1.42 17.10 1.95
N PRO A 30 -0.41 17.36 1.11
CA PRO A 30 0.95 16.86 1.36
C PRO A 30 1.51 17.25 2.73
N ASN A 31 1.12 18.43 3.24
CA ASN A 31 1.56 18.93 4.54
C ASN A 31 0.98 18.12 5.72
N GLU A 32 -0.26 17.65 5.60
CA GLU A 32 -0.87 16.76 6.61
C GLU A 32 -0.15 15.41 6.68
N THR A 33 0.50 14.97 5.60
CA THR A 33 1.20 13.67 5.59
C THR A 33 2.39 13.60 6.54
N LEU A 34 2.91 14.75 6.99
CA LEU A 34 3.99 14.84 7.98
C LEU A 34 3.59 14.26 9.34
N PHE A 35 2.29 14.22 9.63
CA PHE A 35 1.73 13.75 10.91
C PHE A 35 1.20 12.31 10.84
N LEU A 36 1.53 11.58 9.77
CA LEU A 36 1.11 10.18 9.64
C LEU A 36 1.88 9.28 10.61
N GLU A 37 1.11 8.48 11.33
CA GLU A 37 1.67 7.41 12.15
C GLU A 37 2.25 6.28 11.28
N SER A 38 3.23 5.55 11.83
CA SER A 38 3.83 4.41 11.14
C SER A 38 2.83 3.26 11.01
N THR A 39 2.64 2.75 9.79
CA THR A 39 1.88 1.52 9.52
C THR A 39 2.56 0.31 10.17
N ASN A 40 1.94 -0.25 11.22
CA ASN A 40 2.44 -1.44 11.94
C ASN A 40 1.75 -2.75 11.54
N LYS A 41 0.67 -2.67 10.75
CA LYS A 41 -0.10 -3.81 10.23
C LYS A 41 -0.51 -3.53 8.80
N ILE A 42 -0.76 -4.57 8.01
CA ILE A 42 -1.23 -4.40 6.63
C ILE A 42 -2.57 -3.66 6.64
N CYS A 43 -2.61 -2.48 6.05
CA CYS A 43 -3.83 -1.71 5.88
C CYS A 43 -4.43 -2.01 4.50
N ARG A 44 -5.69 -2.47 4.45
CA ARG A 44 -6.40 -2.79 3.21
C ARG A 44 -7.52 -1.80 3.02
N GLU A 45 -7.56 -1.16 1.87
CA GLU A 45 -8.56 -0.17 1.52
C GLU A 45 -9.22 -0.53 0.18
N ASP A 46 -10.54 -0.44 0.11
CA ASP A 46 -11.29 -0.51 -1.14
C ASP A 46 -11.48 0.92 -1.67
N VAL A 47 -10.86 1.23 -2.81
CA VAL A 47 -11.06 2.50 -3.51
C VAL A 47 -12.07 2.29 -4.63
N SER A 48 -13.24 2.92 -4.47
CA SER A 48 -14.32 2.93 -5.45
C SER A 48 -14.73 4.37 -5.78
N ASN A 49 -13.93 5.04 -6.61
CA ASN A 49 -14.24 6.41 -7.05
C ASN A 49 -15.35 6.45 -8.12
N SER A 50 -15.63 5.33 -8.80
CA SER A 50 -16.78 5.19 -9.70
C SER A 50 -17.20 3.72 -9.84
N SER A 51 -18.37 3.46 -10.40
CA SER A 51 -18.85 2.12 -10.76
C SER A 51 -17.96 1.39 -11.79
N PHE A 52 -17.10 2.13 -12.51
CA PHE A 52 -16.19 1.60 -13.52
C PHE A 52 -14.76 1.35 -13.00
N VAL A 53 -14.38 1.97 -11.89
CA VAL A 53 -13.03 1.88 -11.33
C VAL A 53 -13.14 1.51 -9.85
N SER A 54 -12.99 0.21 -9.58
CA SER A 54 -12.88 -0.34 -8.23
C SER A 54 -11.61 -1.17 -8.10
N PHE A 55 -10.76 -0.83 -7.14
CA PHE A 55 -9.55 -1.58 -6.85
C PHE A 55 -9.27 -1.55 -5.34
N GLN A 56 -8.34 -2.39 -4.91
CA GLN A 56 -7.92 -2.47 -3.52
C GLN A 56 -6.48 -1.99 -3.38
N ILE A 57 -6.19 -1.21 -2.34
CA ILE A 57 -4.84 -0.80 -1.99
C ILE A 57 -4.45 -1.49 -0.69
N TRP A 58 -3.29 -2.14 -0.70
CA TRP A 58 -2.74 -2.81 0.47
C TRP A 58 -1.43 -2.10 0.84
N ASP A 59 -1.45 -1.34 1.94
CA ASP A 59 -0.26 -0.68 2.52
C ASP A 59 0.38 -1.61 3.53
N PHE A 60 1.61 -2.05 3.24
CA PHE A 60 2.35 -2.95 4.10
C PHE A 60 3.24 -2.19 5.08
N PRO A 61 3.48 -2.75 6.29
CA PRO A 61 4.42 -2.18 7.23
C PRO A 61 5.83 -2.08 6.61
N GLY A 62 6.62 -1.13 7.09
CA GLY A 62 7.98 -0.90 6.57
C GLY A 62 8.99 -2.03 6.84
N GLN A 63 8.63 -2.94 7.73
CA GLN A 63 9.38 -4.14 8.10
C GLN A 63 8.44 -5.32 7.88
N ILE A 64 8.37 -5.78 6.63
CA ILE A 64 7.67 -7.02 6.30
C ILE A 64 8.69 -8.13 6.52
N ASP A 65 8.37 -9.06 7.41
CA ASP A 65 9.12 -10.30 7.47
C ASP A 65 8.60 -11.23 6.38
N PHE A 66 9.34 -11.31 5.28
CA PHE A 66 9.06 -12.20 4.16
C PHE A 66 9.24 -13.69 4.57
N PHE A 67 9.90 -13.97 5.69
CA PHE A 67 10.07 -15.34 6.16
C PHE A 67 9.00 -15.75 7.18
N ASP A 68 8.06 -14.85 7.51
CA ASP A 68 6.95 -15.19 8.37
C ASP A 68 6.01 -16.19 7.65
N PRO A 69 5.82 -17.42 8.18
CA PRO A 69 4.94 -18.41 7.57
C PRO A 69 3.46 -18.00 7.57
N THR A 70 3.09 -16.94 8.30
CA THR A 70 1.75 -16.33 8.23
C THR A 70 1.57 -15.42 7.00
N PHE A 71 2.66 -15.11 6.29
CA PHE A 71 2.63 -14.31 5.07
C PHE A 71 2.25 -15.17 3.85
N ASP A 72 0.95 -15.21 3.55
CA ASP A 72 0.42 -16.00 2.43
C ASP A 72 0.67 -15.31 1.07
N TYR A 73 1.84 -15.59 0.49
CA TYR A 73 2.24 -15.12 -0.84
C TYR A 73 1.23 -15.47 -1.93
N GLU A 74 0.68 -16.68 -1.89
CA GLU A 74 -0.29 -17.13 -2.88
C GLU A 74 -1.56 -16.27 -2.76
N MET A 75 -2.06 -16.02 -1.56
CA MET A 75 -3.24 -15.15 -1.36
C MET A 75 -2.97 -13.69 -1.75
N ILE A 76 -1.79 -13.17 -1.44
CA ILE A 76 -1.39 -11.78 -1.71
C ILE A 76 -1.21 -11.54 -3.22
N PHE A 77 -0.53 -12.46 -3.91
CA PHE A 77 -0.12 -12.30 -5.31
C PHE A 77 -1.06 -12.93 -6.35
N ARG A 78 -1.89 -13.93 -6.01
CA ARG A 78 -2.79 -14.62 -6.97
C ARG A 78 -3.83 -13.74 -7.66
N GLY A 79 -4.13 -12.55 -7.13
CA GLY A 79 -5.12 -11.64 -7.72
C GLY A 79 -4.61 -10.22 -7.84
N THR A 80 -3.29 -10.01 -7.85
CA THR A 80 -2.69 -8.70 -8.10
C THR A 80 -2.72 -8.44 -9.59
N GLY A 81 -3.79 -7.80 -10.06
CA GLY A 81 -3.88 -7.34 -11.46
C GLY A 81 -3.05 -6.09 -11.77
N ALA A 82 -2.31 -5.53 -10.81
CA ALA A 82 -1.64 -4.23 -10.93
C ALA A 82 -0.29 -4.15 -10.21
N TRP A 83 0.44 -3.08 -10.52
CA TRP A 83 1.84 -2.83 -10.17
C TRP A 83 2.14 -2.84 -8.67
N THR A 84 3.29 -3.43 -8.34
CA THR A 84 3.91 -3.37 -7.01
C THR A 84 4.87 -2.18 -6.99
N LEU A 85 4.58 -1.16 -6.18
CA LEU A 85 5.44 0.02 -6.07
C LEU A 85 6.38 -0.11 -4.88
N CYS A 86 7.63 -0.47 -5.15
CA CYS A 86 8.72 -0.47 -4.17
C CYS A 86 9.40 0.91 -4.13
N LEU A 87 8.97 1.78 -3.21
CA LEU A 87 9.63 3.07 -2.99
C LEU A 87 10.96 2.85 -2.23
N ARG A 88 12.10 2.98 -2.92
CA ARG A 88 13.39 3.23 -2.25
C ARG A 88 13.39 4.66 -1.74
N SER A 89 13.53 4.83 -0.43
CA SER A 89 13.98 6.09 0.13
C SER A 89 15.50 6.15 -0.02
N HIS A 90 16.03 7.22 -0.63
CA HIS A 90 17.42 7.59 -0.35
C HIS A 90 17.46 7.96 1.13
N SER A 91 18.16 7.16 1.93
CA SER A 91 18.62 7.58 3.24
C SER A 91 19.44 8.86 3.02
N PHE A 92 18.86 10.02 3.31
CA PHE A 92 19.65 11.22 3.54
C PHE A 92 20.49 10.91 4.76
N HIS A 93 21.78 10.77 4.50
CA HIS A 93 22.80 10.62 5.51
C HIS A 93 22.99 11.94 6.26
#